data_AF-A0A7S2Y4X2-F1
#
_entry.id   AF-A0A7S2Y4X2-F1
#
_cell.length_a   1.000
_cell.length_b   1.000
_cell.length_c   1.000
_cell.angle_alpha   90.00
_cell.angle_beta   90.00
_cell.angle_gamma   90.00
#
_symmetry.space_group_name_H-M   'P 1'
#
loop_
_entity.id
_entity.type
_entity.pdbx_description
1 polymer ?
#
loop_
_entity_poly.entity_id
_entity_poly.type
_entity_poly.pdbx_seq_one_letter_code
_entity_poly.pdbx_strand_id
1 'polypeptide(L)'
;VESNLRWCSWSFHKLAFRYKYLTCEDALPYCSCPNLDFLKADSKELQNFVDLMDKFCPVDLPALLREDWQRSLLLETVCNSHLVEGDQLQASSSYSPEFWIIHPSLDRLYQFKSLIYAFDDESWPSVGTWLSYKDVDMNCVAHSGDDLVMGGLSSLNHEGEDKFLTNEEFLQLMSPHKHGLPYIYDNFDYSFCEEFGGYELDSIQY
;
A
#
# COMPACT_ATOMS: atom_id res chain seq x y z
N VAL A 1 -19.11 -0.42 -13.61
CA VAL A 1 -18.60 -1.77 -13.96
C VAL A 1 -17.17 -1.70 -14.47
N GLU A 2 -16.85 -0.89 -15.49
CA GLU A 2 -15.45 -0.72 -15.96
C GLU A 2 -14.51 -0.12 -14.90
N SER A 3 -14.97 0.81 -14.07
CA SER A 3 -14.18 1.40 -12.98
C SER A 3 -13.77 0.35 -11.93
N ASN A 4 -14.69 -0.54 -11.57
CA ASN A 4 -14.47 -1.58 -10.55
C ASN A 4 -13.50 -2.66 -11.02
N LEU A 5 -13.46 -2.96 -12.31
CA LEU A 5 -12.52 -3.93 -12.89
C LEU A 5 -11.08 -3.39 -12.97
N ARG A 6 -10.86 -2.07 -12.96
CA ARG A 6 -9.51 -1.49 -12.91
C ARG A 6 -8.86 -1.63 -11.53
N TRP A 7 -9.65 -1.44 -10.46
CA TRP A 7 -9.18 -1.64 -9.08
C TRP A 7 -8.87 -3.12 -8.77
N CYS A 8 -9.72 -4.03 -9.27
CA CYS A 8 -9.49 -5.48 -9.27
C CYS A 8 -8.09 -5.88 -9.75
N SER A 9 -7.63 -5.28 -10.86
CA SER A 9 -6.32 -5.58 -11.45
C SER A 9 -5.19 -5.16 -10.50
N TRP A 10 -5.27 -4.00 -9.87
CA TRP A 10 -4.17 -3.42 -9.08
C TRP A 10 -3.82 -4.22 -7.82
N SER A 11 -4.80 -4.50 -6.96
CA SER A 11 -4.56 -5.21 -5.69
C SER A 11 -4.18 -6.68 -5.90
N PHE A 12 -4.68 -7.28 -6.97
CA PHE A 12 -4.42 -8.67 -7.28
C PHE A 12 -2.96 -8.92 -7.68
N HIS A 13 -2.35 -8.11 -8.54
CA HIS A 13 -0.99 -8.36 -9.06
C HIS A 13 0.08 -8.38 -7.97
N LYS A 14 0.03 -7.41 -7.06
CA LYS A 14 0.97 -7.34 -5.93
C LYS A 14 0.91 -8.58 -5.05
N LEU A 15 -0.29 -9.11 -4.82
CA LEU A 15 -0.45 -10.31 -4.00
C LEU A 15 -0.13 -11.58 -4.77
N ALA A 16 -0.50 -11.67 -6.05
CA ALA A 16 -0.11 -12.77 -6.90
C ALA A 16 1.42 -12.88 -7.02
N PHE A 17 2.14 -11.76 -7.10
CA PHE A 17 3.60 -11.73 -6.98
C PHE A 17 4.06 -12.21 -5.59
N ARG A 18 3.47 -11.67 -4.51
CA ARG A 18 3.82 -12.04 -3.13
C ARG A 18 3.63 -13.53 -2.82
N TYR A 19 2.57 -14.13 -3.35
CA TYR A 19 2.25 -15.56 -3.23
C TYR A 19 2.90 -16.41 -4.32
N LYS A 20 3.78 -15.84 -5.15
CA LYS A 20 4.54 -16.53 -6.21
C LYS A 20 3.67 -17.17 -7.30
N TYR A 21 2.43 -16.68 -7.46
CA TYR A 21 1.59 -16.96 -8.62
C TYR A 21 2.10 -16.21 -9.87
N LEU A 22 2.76 -15.06 -9.67
CA LEU A 22 3.43 -14.27 -10.70
C LEU A 22 4.93 -14.10 -10.41
N THR A 23 5.74 -14.06 -11.45
CA THR A 23 7.15 -13.64 -11.43
C THR A 23 7.37 -12.62 -12.53
N CYS A 24 7.93 -11.46 -12.17
CA CYS A 24 8.27 -10.39 -13.09
C CYS A 24 9.80 -10.27 -13.10
N GLU A 25 10.43 -10.28 -14.28
CA GLU A 25 11.88 -10.05 -14.38
C GLU A 25 12.15 -8.54 -14.25
N ASP A 26 13.15 -8.17 -13.46
CA ASP A 26 13.48 -6.77 -13.09
C ASP A 26 13.71 -5.80 -14.26
N ALA A 27 13.86 -6.32 -15.49
CA ALA A 27 14.19 -5.55 -16.69
C ALA A 27 13.07 -5.55 -17.76
N LEU A 28 11.95 -6.22 -17.53
CA LEU A 28 10.90 -6.37 -18.52
C LEU A 28 9.53 -5.95 -17.96
N PRO A 29 8.68 -5.26 -18.74
CA PRO A 29 7.32 -4.89 -18.32
C PRO A 29 6.36 -6.10 -18.34
N TYR A 30 6.88 -7.31 -18.15
CA TYR A 30 6.15 -8.56 -18.31
C TYR A 30 6.29 -9.42 -17.06
N CYS A 31 5.16 -9.70 -16.44
CA CYS A 31 5.04 -10.74 -15.43
C CYS A 31 4.59 -12.03 -16.12
N SER A 32 5.08 -13.18 -15.65
CA SER A 32 4.68 -14.51 -16.11
C SER A 32 4.21 -15.35 -14.93
N CYS A 33 3.39 -16.36 -15.19
CA CYS A 33 3.01 -17.36 -14.18
C CYS A 33 3.87 -18.62 -14.37
N PRO A 34 4.96 -18.80 -13.61
CA PRO A 34 5.92 -19.88 -13.85
C PRO A 34 5.32 -21.28 -13.59
N ASN A 35 4.23 -21.35 -12.82
CA ASN A 35 3.57 -22.60 -12.43
C ASN A 35 2.16 -22.76 -13.03
N LEU A 36 1.87 -22.11 -14.17
CA LEU A 36 0.51 -22.08 -14.75
C LEU A 36 -0.14 -23.47 -14.89
N ASP A 37 0.59 -24.46 -15.40
CA ASP A 37 0.06 -25.81 -15.61
C ASP A 37 -0.26 -26.51 -14.28
N PHE A 38 0.57 -26.29 -13.26
CA PHE A 38 0.33 -26.82 -11.91
C PHE A 38 -0.90 -26.16 -11.28
N LEU A 39 -1.02 -24.84 -11.38
CA LEU A 39 -2.14 -24.07 -10.84
C LEU A 39 -3.47 -24.44 -11.50
N LYS A 40 -3.46 -24.80 -12.80
CA LYS A 40 -4.64 -25.31 -13.51
C LYS A 40 -5.02 -26.74 -13.09
N ALA A 41 -4.03 -27.57 -12.79
CA ALA A 41 -4.24 -28.98 -12.47
C ALA A 41 -4.65 -29.23 -11.01
N ASP A 42 -4.23 -28.36 -10.09
CA ASP A 42 -4.58 -28.45 -8.68
C ASP A 42 -5.82 -27.59 -8.38
N SER A 43 -6.97 -28.25 -8.18
CA SER A 43 -8.24 -27.59 -7.90
C SER A 43 -8.21 -26.73 -6.63
N LYS A 44 -7.35 -27.07 -5.66
CA LYS A 44 -7.22 -26.29 -4.42
C LYS A 44 -6.44 -25.01 -4.68
N GLU A 45 -5.34 -25.09 -5.42
CA GLU A 45 -4.58 -23.89 -5.79
C GLU A 45 -5.35 -22.99 -6.76
N LEU A 46 -6.11 -23.58 -7.68
CA LEU A 46 -7.02 -22.84 -8.55
C LEU A 46 -8.10 -22.09 -7.75
N GLN A 47 -8.66 -22.74 -6.72
CA GLN A 47 -9.61 -22.09 -5.83
C GLN A 47 -8.95 -21.01 -4.96
N ASN A 48 -7.76 -21.25 -4.42
CA ASN A 48 -7.00 -20.24 -3.67
C ASN A 48 -6.73 -18.98 -4.52
N PHE A 49 -6.41 -19.17 -5.80
CA PHE A 49 -6.24 -18.07 -6.74
C PHE A 49 -7.54 -17.27 -6.95
N VAL A 50 -8.66 -17.95 -7.12
CA VAL A 50 -9.98 -17.31 -7.26
C VAL A 50 -10.38 -16.58 -6.00
N ASP A 51 -10.19 -17.18 -4.82
CA ASP A 51 -10.48 -16.56 -3.53
C ASP A 51 -9.58 -15.35 -3.27
N LEU A 52 -8.32 -15.40 -3.74
CA LEU A 52 -7.42 -14.26 -3.72
C LEU A 52 -7.95 -13.15 -4.61
N MET A 53 -8.41 -13.44 -5.83
CA MET A 53 -9.02 -12.43 -6.70
C MET A 53 -10.30 -11.85 -6.10
N ASP A 54 -11.17 -12.69 -5.52
CA ASP A 54 -12.47 -12.31 -4.97
C ASP A 54 -12.33 -11.32 -3.81
N LYS A 55 -11.32 -11.52 -2.94
CA LYS A 55 -11.03 -10.60 -1.83
C LYS A 55 -10.76 -9.16 -2.26
N PHE A 56 -10.26 -8.95 -3.47
CA PHE A 56 -9.84 -7.64 -3.96
C PHE A 56 -10.64 -7.15 -5.16
N CYS A 57 -11.60 -7.96 -5.61
CA CYS A 57 -12.58 -7.58 -6.59
C CYS A 57 -13.93 -7.37 -5.93
N PRO A 58 -14.59 -6.20 -6.10
CA PRO A 58 -15.97 -6.02 -5.68
C PRO A 58 -16.93 -6.70 -6.69
N VAL A 59 -16.65 -7.96 -7.02
CA VAL A 59 -17.38 -8.80 -7.96
C VAL A 59 -17.37 -10.20 -7.34
N ASP A 60 -18.55 -10.81 -7.17
CA ASP A 60 -18.69 -12.18 -6.68
C ASP A 60 -18.15 -13.18 -7.71
N LEU A 61 -16.82 -13.36 -7.69
CA LEU A 61 -16.12 -14.22 -8.63
C LEU A 61 -16.51 -15.69 -8.46
N PRO A 62 -16.72 -16.22 -7.23
CA PRO A 62 -17.25 -17.57 -7.04
C PRO A 62 -18.61 -17.79 -7.72
N ALA A 63 -19.52 -16.81 -7.69
CA ALA A 63 -20.79 -16.93 -8.39
C ALA A 63 -20.67 -16.85 -9.92
N LEU A 64 -19.66 -16.14 -10.44
CA LEU A 64 -19.42 -16.01 -11.88
C LEU A 64 -18.62 -17.19 -12.47
N LEU A 65 -17.68 -17.76 -11.69
CA LEU A 65 -16.74 -18.80 -12.09
C LEU A 65 -17.16 -20.16 -11.52
N ARG A 66 -18.29 -20.66 -12.01
CA ARG A 66 -18.93 -21.89 -11.53
C ARG A 66 -18.21 -23.16 -11.98
N GLU A 67 -17.53 -23.10 -13.11
CA GLU A 67 -16.86 -24.24 -13.73
C GLU A 67 -15.34 -24.06 -13.71
N ASP A 68 -14.59 -25.15 -13.55
CA ASP A 68 -13.12 -25.12 -13.47
C ASP A 68 -12.45 -24.58 -14.74
N TRP A 69 -13.08 -24.75 -15.91
CA TRP A 69 -12.57 -24.17 -17.15
C TRP A 69 -12.65 -22.64 -17.16
N GLN A 70 -13.64 -22.04 -16.48
CA GLN A 70 -13.78 -20.58 -16.37
C GLN A 70 -12.69 -20.01 -15.46
N ARG A 71 -12.41 -20.70 -14.35
CA ARG A 71 -11.33 -20.36 -13.42
C ARG A 71 -9.97 -20.49 -14.10
N SER A 72 -9.77 -21.57 -14.85
CA SER A 72 -8.56 -21.81 -15.65
C SER A 72 -8.36 -20.75 -16.74
N LEU A 73 -9.46 -20.31 -17.39
CA LEU A 73 -9.43 -19.25 -18.38
C LEU A 73 -9.10 -17.88 -17.76
N LEU A 74 -9.65 -17.57 -16.59
CA LEU A 74 -9.31 -16.34 -15.85
C LEU A 74 -7.82 -16.34 -15.48
N LEU A 75 -7.34 -17.42 -14.89
CA LEU A 75 -5.92 -17.61 -14.56
C LEU A 75 -5.04 -17.43 -15.81
N GLU A 76 -5.37 -18.09 -16.92
CA GLU A 76 -4.63 -17.95 -18.18
C GLU A 76 -4.68 -16.54 -18.75
N THR A 77 -5.82 -15.85 -18.65
CA THR A 77 -5.98 -14.47 -19.09
C THR A 77 -5.10 -13.54 -18.28
N VAL A 78 -5.06 -13.70 -16.96
CA VAL A 78 -4.20 -12.92 -16.06
C VAL A 78 -2.73 -13.20 -16.36
N CYS A 79 -2.36 -14.48 -16.46
CA CYS A 79 -0.97 -14.91 -16.71
C CYS A 79 -0.41 -14.50 -18.07
N ASN A 80 -1.27 -14.36 -19.07
CA ASN A 80 -0.89 -13.92 -20.42
C ASN A 80 -1.23 -12.45 -20.69
N SER A 81 -1.78 -11.72 -19.71
CA SER A 81 -2.09 -10.31 -19.89
C SER A 81 -0.80 -9.49 -19.90
N HIS A 82 -0.66 -8.64 -20.92
CA HIS A 82 0.41 -7.66 -20.98
C HIS A 82 0.02 -6.45 -20.13
N LEU A 83 0.31 -6.51 -18.84
CA LEU A 83 0.11 -5.39 -17.94
C LEU A 83 1.43 -4.66 -17.74
N VAL A 84 1.51 -3.46 -18.29
CA VAL A 84 2.58 -2.51 -17.96
C VAL A 84 2.20 -1.88 -16.64
N GLU A 85 2.85 -2.30 -15.57
CA GLU A 85 2.74 -1.65 -14.27
C GLU A 85 3.36 -0.25 -14.37
N GLY A 86 2.62 0.76 -13.91
CA GLY A 86 3.14 2.14 -13.85
C GLY A 86 4.08 2.34 -12.66
N ASP A 87 4.91 3.39 -12.73
CA ASP A 87 5.90 3.72 -11.68
C ASP A 87 5.32 3.83 -10.27
N GLN A 88 4.03 4.17 -10.15
CA GLN A 88 3.31 4.24 -8.87
C GLN A 88 3.35 2.94 -8.04
N LEU A 89 3.68 1.80 -8.64
CA LEU A 89 3.79 0.50 -7.97
C LEU A 89 5.19 0.20 -7.41
N GLN A 90 6.18 1.00 -7.79
CA GLN A 90 7.59 0.75 -7.50
C GLN A 90 8.21 1.87 -6.66
N ALA A 91 9.46 1.68 -6.25
CA ALA A 91 10.23 2.71 -5.59
C ALA A 91 10.47 3.95 -6.48
N SER A 92 10.25 3.83 -7.81
CA SER A 92 10.24 4.93 -8.77
C SER A 92 8.96 5.78 -8.75
N SER A 93 7.99 5.47 -7.90
CA SER A 93 6.69 6.16 -7.84
C SER A 93 6.78 7.68 -7.74
N SER A 94 7.83 8.22 -7.10
CA SER A 94 8.09 9.66 -7.00
C SER A 94 8.37 10.36 -8.35
N TYR A 95 8.60 9.60 -9.42
CA TYR A 95 8.74 10.13 -10.78
C TYR A 95 7.40 10.59 -11.39
N SER A 96 6.28 10.00 -10.94
CA SER A 96 4.96 10.35 -11.42
C SER A 96 4.38 11.51 -10.61
N PRO A 97 3.89 12.60 -11.26
CA PRO A 97 3.36 13.77 -10.56
C PRO A 97 2.26 13.46 -9.53
N GLU A 98 1.48 12.42 -9.78
CA GLU A 98 0.41 11.94 -8.91
C GLU A 98 0.92 11.54 -7.52
N PHE A 99 2.18 11.07 -7.41
CA PHE A 99 2.81 10.75 -6.12
C PHE A 99 2.72 11.93 -5.15
N TRP A 100 3.07 13.12 -5.67
CA TRP A 100 3.15 14.36 -4.89
C TRP A 100 1.78 14.96 -4.56
N ILE A 101 0.70 14.46 -5.17
CA ILE A 101 -0.69 14.84 -4.86
C ILE A 101 -1.28 13.85 -3.85
N ILE A 102 -0.94 12.56 -3.99
CA ILE A 102 -1.39 11.49 -3.09
C ILE A 102 -0.77 11.66 -1.69
N HIS A 103 0.53 11.91 -1.59
CA HIS A 103 1.22 11.95 -0.29
C HIS A 103 0.75 13.07 0.66
N PRO A 104 0.45 14.30 0.20
CA PRO A 104 -0.22 15.29 1.04
C PRO A 104 -1.59 14.85 1.56
N SER A 105 -2.31 13.99 0.84
CA SER A 105 -3.59 13.46 1.32
C SER A 105 -3.42 12.51 2.52
N LEU A 106 -2.30 11.78 2.56
CA LEU A 106 -1.89 10.94 3.69
C LEU A 106 -1.39 11.78 4.86
N ASP A 107 -0.60 12.82 4.61
CA ASP A 107 -0.17 13.78 5.63
C ASP A 107 -1.37 14.50 6.27
N ARG A 108 -2.35 14.92 5.46
CA ARG A 108 -3.62 15.46 5.96
C ARG A 108 -4.36 14.47 6.85
N LEU A 109 -4.33 13.18 6.51
CA LEU A 109 -5.01 12.14 7.28
C LEU A 109 -4.29 11.89 8.61
N TYR A 110 -2.96 11.92 8.59
CA TYR A 110 -2.14 11.87 9.79
C TYR A 110 -2.46 13.05 10.72
N GLN A 111 -2.44 14.29 10.21
CA GLN A 111 -2.79 15.48 11.01
C GLN A 111 -4.21 15.40 11.56
N PHE A 112 -5.20 14.95 10.77
CA PHE A 112 -6.57 14.75 11.23
C PHE A 112 -6.63 13.80 12.43
N LYS A 113 -6.00 12.63 12.28
CA LYS A 113 -5.95 11.61 13.33
C LYS A 113 -5.26 12.15 14.57
N SER A 114 -4.08 12.77 14.43
CA SER A 114 -3.36 13.36 15.56
C SER A 114 -4.17 14.44 16.30
N LEU A 115 -5.01 15.22 15.61
CA LEU A 115 -5.81 16.29 16.24
C LEU A 115 -7.07 15.78 16.93
N ILE A 116 -7.82 14.87 16.31
CA ILE A 116 -9.15 14.45 16.80
C ILE A 116 -9.08 13.13 17.57
N TYR A 117 -8.22 12.22 17.13
CA TYR A 117 -8.10 10.86 17.64
C TYR A 117 -6.62 10.53 17.89
N ALA A 118 -6.02 11.24 18.85
CA ALA A 118 -4.63 11.06 19.21
C ALA A 118 -4.31 9.57 19.42
N PHE A 119 -3.14 9.15 18.95
CA PHE A 119 -2.70 7.78 19.14
C PHE A 119 -2.55 7.50 20.65
N ASP A 120 -3.04 6.35 21.12
CA ASP A 120 -2.88 5.95 22.53
C ASP A 120 -1.42 5.83 22.95
N ASP A 121 -0.56 5.48 21.98
CA ASP A 121 0.89 5.34 22.13
C ASP A 121 1.60 5.87 20.87
N GLU A 122 2.41 6.91 21.05
CA GLU A 122 3.29 7.47 20.01
C GLU A 122 4.76 7.07 20.21
N SER A 123 5.05 6.11 21.10
CA SER A 123 6.41 5.65 21.32
C SER A 123 6.95 4.91 20.09
N TRP A 124 8.15 5.29 19.66
CA TRP A 124 8.85 4.65 18.55
C TRP A 124 10.08 3.91 19.09
N PRO A 125 10.19 2.59 18.87
CA PRO A 125 11.37 1.84 19.29
C PRO A 125 12.68 2.39 18.71
N SER A 126 13.69 2.54 19.56
CA SER A 126 15.06 2.93 19.19
C SER A 126 15.91 1.76 18.67
N VAL A 127 15.32 0.60 18.48
CA VAL A 127 15.97 -0.58 17.89
C VAL A 127 15.11 -1.09 16.75
N GLY A 128 15.76 -1.50 15.66
CA GLY A 128 15.09 -2.09 14.50
C GLY A 128 14.17 -3.22 14.95
N THR A 129 12.87 -2.98 14.87
CA THR A 129 11.87 -3.92 15.37
C THR A 129 11.51 -4.85 14.23
N TRP A 130 11.56 -6.16 14.49
CA TRP A 130 11.11 -7.14 13.53
C TRP A 130 9.58 -7.14 13.52
N LEU A 131 8.99 -6.62 12.45
CA LEU A 131 7.56 -6.80 12.17
C LEU A 131 7.40 -8.17 11.51
N SER A 132 6.88 -9.12 12.27
CA SER A 132 6.44 -10.40 11.72
C SER A 132 5.01 -10.25 11.23
N TYR A 133 4.82 -10.20 9.91
CA TYR A 133 3.48 -10.35 9.36
C TYR A 133 3.12 -11.83 9.41
N LYS A 134 2.19 -12.18 10.32
CA LYS A 134 1.73 -13.56 10.56
C LYS A 134 1.30 -14.29 9.28
N ASP A 135 0.82 -13.55 8.28
CA ASP A 135 0.24 -14.12 7.07
C ASP A 135 1.23 -14.35 5.92
N VAL A 136 2.50 -13.95 6.06
CA VAL A 136 3.50 -14.06 4.96
C VAL A 136 4.88 -14.61 5.36
N ASP A 137 5.03 -15.13 6.60
CA ASP A 137 6.30 -15.67 7.13
C ASP A 137 7.54 -14.83 6.74
N MET A 138 7.35 -13.51 6.76
CA MET A 138 8.35 -12.53 6.36
C MET A 138 8.64 -11.64 7.56
N ASN A 139 9.89 -11.72 8.01
CA ASN A 139 10.42 -10.83 9.03
C ASN A 139 10.92 -9.56 8.34
N CYS A 140 10.12 -8.50 8.35
CA CYS A 140 10.57 -7.20 7.90
C CYS A 140 11.28 -6.49 9.05
N VAL A 141 12.49 -6.00 8.81
CA VAL A 141 13.13 -5.03 9.73
C VAL A 141 12.41 -3.70 9.51
N ALA A 142 11.68 -3.24 10.53
CA ALA A 142 11.19 -1.88 10.54
C ALA A 142 12.32 -0.92 10.93
N HIS A 143 12.24 0.31 10.40
CA HIS A 143 13.15 1.39 10.77
C HIS A 143 12.95 1.82 12.22
N SER A 144 14.04 2.09 12.90
CA SER A 144 14.00 2.60 14.28
C SER A 144 13.72 4.09 14.30
N GLY A 145 13.31 4.60 15.47
CA GLY A 145 13.04 6.03 15.66
C GLY A 145 14.30 6.89 15.56
N ASP A 146 15.47 6.31 15.85
CA ASP A 146 16.79 6.95 15.78
C ASP A 146 17.48 6.84 14.41
N ASP A 147 16.92 6.05 13.48
CA ASP A 147 17.37 6.06 12.09
C ASP A 147 17.20 7.47 11.51
N LEU A 148 18.19 7.94 10.75
CA LEU A 148 18.11 9.22 10.05
C LEU A 148 17.06 9.16 8.94
N VAL A 149 16.29 10.24 8.79
CA VAL A 149 15.32 10.35 7.70
C VAL A 149 16.03 10.26 6.36
N MET A 150 15.51 9.41 5.47
CA MET A 150 16.03 9.22 4.13
C MET A 150 16.03 10.55 3.37
N GLY A 151 17.20 10.92 2.81
CA GLY A 151 17.37 12.17 2.06
C GLY A 151 18.02 13.32 2.84
N GLY A 152 18.37 13.10 4.11
CA GLY A 152 19.16 14.08 4.88
C GLY A 152 18.42 15.39 5.12
N LEU A 153 17.13 15.32 5.43
CA LEU A 153 16.37 16.47 5.91
C LEU A 153 17.10 17.08 7.11
N SER A 154 17.68 18.26 6.91
CA SER A 154 18.31 19.03 7.96
C SER A 154 17.31 20.04 8.52
N SER A 155 17.29 20.15 9.84
CA SER A 155 16.75 21.32 10.52
C SER A 155 17.93 22.16 11.00
N LEU A 156 17.76 23.47 11.04
CA LEU A 156 18.72 24.34 11.71
C LEU A 156 18.54 24.15 13.22
N ASN A 157 19.60 23.73 13.91
CA ASN A 157 19.58 23.74 15.36
C ASN A 157 19.53 25.20 15.88
N HIS A 158 19.34 25.40 17.19
CA HIS A 158 19.32 26.74 17.80
C HIS A 158 20.63 27.54 17.61
N GLU A 159 21.71 26.88 17.19
CA GLU A 159 23.03 27.45 16.93
C GLU A 159 23.27 27.74 15.44
N GLY A 160 22.30 27.44 14.57
CA GLY A 160 22.36 27.67 13.12
C GLY A 160 23.12 26.61 12.34
N GLU A 161 23.42 25.46 12.93
CA GLU A 161 24.06 24.34 12.26
C GLU A 161 23.03 23.36 11.69
N ASP A 162 23.37 22.76 10.54
CA ASP A 162 22.57 21.69 9.93
C ASP A 162 22.60 20.44 10.81
N LYS A 163 21.43 20.05 11.31
CA LYS A 163 21.23 18.78 12.01
C LYS A 163 20.31 17.89 11.19
N PHE A 164 20.81 16.72 10.78
CA PHE A 164 19.96 15.69 10.21
C PHE A 164 18.97 15.16 11.25
N LEU A 165 17.70 15.10 10.85
CA LEU A 165 16.63 14.62 11.71
C LEU A 165 16.58 13.09 11.74
N THR A 166 16.31 12.52 12.90
CA THR A 166 15.88 11.13 13.03
C THR A 166 14.40 10.97 12.63
N ASN A 167 13.95 9.74 12.39
CA ASN A 167 12.54 9.44 12.11
C ASN A 167 11.61 9.97 13.22
N GLU A 168 11.99 9.77 14.48
CA GLU A 168 11.22 10.26 15.63
C GLU A 168 11.18 11.80 15.68
N GLU A 169 12.33 12.46 15.47
CA GLU A 169 12.40 13.92 15.46
C GLU A 169 11.58 14.53 14.32
N PHE A 170 11.61 13.88 13.14
CA PHE A 170 10.81 14.27 12.00
C PHE A 170 9.31 14.07 12.25
N LEU A 171 8.89 12.92 12.82
CA LEU A 171 7.50 12.70 13.18
C LEU A 171 7.01 13.76 14.17
N GLN A 172 7.83 14.11 15.16
CA GLN A 172 7.53 15.18 16.10
C GLN A 172 7.42 16.56 15.42
N LEU A 173 8.26 16.84 14.41
CA LEU A 173 8.18 18.07 13.61
C LEU A 173 6.86 18.15 12.83
N MET A 174 6.40 17.02 12.28
CA MET A 174 5.17 16.91 11.50
C MET A 174 3.89 16.98 12.35
N SER A 175 4.01 16.93 13.69
CA SER A 175 2.86 16.98 14.59
C SER A 175 2.11 18.32 14.46
N PRO A 176 0.78 18.30 14.22
CA PRO A 176 -0.01 19.53 14.10
C PRO A 176 -0.18 20.27 15.44
N HIS A 177 0.21 19.65 16.56
CA HIS A 177 0.18 20.25 17.90
C HIS A 177 1.42 21.11 18.19
N LYS A 178 2.44 21.05 17.34
CA LYS A 178 3.69 21.79 17.48
C LYS A 178 3.81 22.79 16.33
N HIS A 179 4.50 23.91 16.59
CA HIS A 179 4.82 24.90 15.55
C HIS A 179 6.01 24.47 14.67
N GLY A 180 6.16 23.17 14.41
CA GLY A 180 7.26 22.59 13.65
C GLY A 180 7.10 22.80 12.14
N LEU A 181 5.86 22.77 11.65
CA LEU A 181 5.54 23.00 10.25
C LEU A 181 5.03 24.43 10.02
N PRO A 182 5.34 25.04 8.86
CA PRO A 182 4.81 26.34 8.48
C PRO A 182 3.37 26.27 7.94
N TYR A 183 2.72 25.11 8.03
CA TYR A 183 1.37 24.88 7.53
C TYR A 183 0.58 23.94 8.43
N ILE A 184 -0.74 24.03 8.31
CA ILE A 184 -1.75 23.08 8.76
C ILE A 184 -2.84 23.06 7.68
N TYR A 185 -3.54 21.94 7.52
CA TYR A 185 -4.64 21.89 6.54
C TYR A 185 -5.83 22.73 7.03
N ASP A 186 -6.46 23.44 6.09
CA ASP A 186 -7.65 24.28 6.35
C ASP A 186 -8.85 23.44 6.81
N ASN A 187 -9.02 22.27 6.22
CA ASN A 187 -10.06 21.30 6.56
C ASN A 187 -9.58 19.87 6.36
N PHE A 188 -10.31 18.94 6.96
CA PHE A 188 -10.08 17.50 6.86
C PHE A 188 -11.26 16.81 6.15
N ASP A 189 -11.76 17.41 5.07
CA ASP A 189 -12.88 16.89 4.30
C ASP A 189 -12.43 15.77 3.35
N TYR A 190 -12.98 14.56 3.57
CA TYR A 190 -12.77 13.37 2.75
C TYR A 190 -14.07 12.88 2.09
N SER A 191 -15.07 13.74 1.90
CA SER A 191 -16.34 13.41 1.23
C SER A 191 -16.16 12.77 -0.15
N PHE A 192 -15.08 13.11 -0.86
CA PHE A 192 -14.73 12.45 -2.13
C PHE A 192 -14.47 10.94 -1.97
N CYS A 193 -13.99 10.46 -0.82
CA CYS A 193 -13.80 9.03 -0.56
C CYS A 193 -15.15 8.30 -0.46
N GLU A 194 -16.17 8.94 0.12
CA GLU A 194 -17.51 8.38 0.25
C GLU A 194 -18.17 8.18 -1.12
N GLU A 195 -17.92 9.07 -2.08
CA GLU A 195 -18.40 8.96 -3.46
C GLU A 195 -17.88 7.69 -4.16
N PHE A 196 -16.67 7.23 -3.79
CA PHE A 196 -16.08 5.99 -4.30
C PHE A 196 -16.39 4.75 -3.44
N GLY A 197 -17.29 4.87 -2.47
CA GLY A 197 -17.64 3.78 -1.55
C GLY A 197 -16.57 3.48 -0.50
N GLY A 198 -15.69 4.44 -0.22
CA GLY A 198 -14.78 4.39 0.92
C GLY A 198 -15.52 4.48 2.25
N TYR A 199 -14.86 4.06 3.33
CA TYR A 199 -15.44 4.10 4.68
C TYR A 199 -15.71 5.55 5.12
N GLU A 200 -16.87 5.81 5.71
CA GLU A 200 -17.14 7.05 6.44
C GLU A 200 -16.13 7.14 7.60
N LEU A 201 -15.32 8.19 7.66
CA LEU A 201 -14.31 8.34 8.72
C LEU A 201 -14.96 8.41 10.12
N ASP A 202 -16.20 8.89 10.21
CA ASP A 202 -17.02 8.91 11.43
C ASP A 202 -17.47 7.50 11.88
N SER A 203 -17.46 6.52 10.98
CA SER A 203 -17.82 5.12 11.26
C SER A 203 -16.64 4.27 11.73
N ILE A 204 -15.41 4.81 11.67
CA ILE A 204 -14.21 4.13 12.14
C ILE A 204 -14.16 4.25 13.66
N GLN A 205 -14.98 3.44 14.33
CA GLN A 205 -14.86 3.18 15.77
C GLN A 205 -13.71 2.21 16.00
N TYR A 206 -12.65 2.66 16.66
CA TYR A 206 -11.61 1.82 17.25
C TYR A 206 -11.87 1.64 18.74
#